data_AF-A0A9E1ZL04-F1
#
_entry.id   AF-A0A9E1ZL04-F1
#
_cell.length_a   1.000
_cell.length_b   1.000
_cell.length_c   1.000
_cell.angle_alpha   90.00
_cell.angle_beta   90.00
_cell.angle_gamma   90.00
#
_symmetry.space_group_name_H-M   'P 1'
#
loop_
_entity.id
_entity.type
_entity.pdbx_description
1 polymer ?
#
loop_
_entity_poly.entity_id
_entity_poly.type
_entity_poly.pdbx_seq_one_letter_code
_entity_poly.pdbx_strand_id
1 'polypeptide(L)'
;MKHLKRKLTVSFNIILFVSVYFLPITLSNARPWRVEQIPNGNKFGCLNCHNSSYGGSLNSFGLSVESVVGRGSRASFWNSVLASKDSDGDGSSNGEELGDPDGDGKSTDGAEITNPSNPESKPQKPVEPVVPELDIQKSKSPFSFNFETVKGQKYEVQATNDLRNWNLVVTIEGTGLEIMFTDYREALFLRQFYRVKVKN
;
A
#
# COMPACT_ATOMS: atom_id res chain seq x y z
N MET A 1 -12.96 5.43 104.55
CA MET A 1 -12.14 6.42 103.82
C MET A 1 -11.59 5.78 102.54
N LYS A 2 -12.00 6.34 101.39
CA LYS A 2 -11.40 6.30 100.03
C LYS A 2 -10.87 4.95 99.47
N HIS A 3 -11.72 4.27 98.71
CA HIS A 3 -11.30 3.30 97.68
C HIS A 3 -10.62 4.04 96.51
N LEU A 4 -9.31 3.84 96.32
CA LEU A 4 -8.57 4.41 95.19
C LEU A 4 -8.57 3.42 94.01
N LYS A 5 -9.45 3.65 93.03
CA LYS A 5 -9.43 2.91 91.75
C LYS A 5 -8.30 3.46 90.88
N ARG A 6 -7.18 2.73 90.75
CA ARG A 6 -6.15 3.02 89.72
C ARG A 6 -6.74 2.67 88.35
N LYS A 7 -7.02 3.68 87.53
CA LYS A 7 -7.33 3.50 86.11
C LYS A 7 -6.02 3.22 85.38
N LEU A 8 -5.87 2.01 84.84
CA LEU A 8 -4.77 1.66 83.95
C LEU A 8 -5.14 2.19 82.55
N THR A 9 -4.54 3.30 82.12
CA THR A 9 -4.66 3.77 80.74
C THR A 9 -3.61 3.08 79.90
N VAL A 10 -4.02 2.11 79.09
CA VAL A 10 -3.19 1.50 78.04
C VAL A 10 -3.35 2.36 76.79
N SER A 11 -2.33 3.14 76.46
CA SER A 11 -2.24 3.87 75.20
C SER A 11 -1.85 2.90 74.07
N PHE A 12 -2.79 2.57 73.20
CA PHE A 12 -2.55 1.80 71.99
C PHE A 12 -1.98 2.73 70.91
N ASN A 13 -0.65 2.73 70.73
CA ASN A 13 -0.03 3.40 69.58
C ASN A 13 -0.25 2.52 68.33
N ILE A 14 -1.21 2.90 67.49
CA ILE A 14 -1.40 2.29 66.17
C ILE A 14 -0.28 2.81 65.26
N ILE A 15 0.79 2.02 65.09
CA ILE A 15 1.81 2.28 64.08
C ILE A 15 1.22 1.88 62.73
N LEU A 16 0.90 2.88 61.92
CA LEU A 16 0.38 2.71 60.57
C LEU A 16 1.55 2.32 59.65
N PHE A 17 1.75 1.01 59.42
CA PHE A 17 2.73 0.51 58.46
C PHE A 17 2.23 0.84 57.04
N VAL A 18 2.72 1.94 56.45
CA VAL A 18 2.53 2.23 55.04
C VAL A 18 3.45 1.29 54.25
N SER A 19 2.90 0.20 53.73
CA SER A 19 3.63 -0.67 52.80
C SER A 19 3.80 0.07 51.47
N VAL A 20 4.97 0.63 51.23
CA VAL A 20 5.35 1.17 49.92
C VAL A 20 5.65 -0.02 49.01
N TYR A 21 4.65 -0.45 48.23
CA TYR A 21 4.86 -1.41 47.17
C TYR A 21 5.65 -0.74 46.04
N PHE A 22 6.95 -0.98 45.98
CA PHE A 22 7.76 -0.67 44.80
C PHE A 22 7.32 -1.59 43.67
N LEU A 23 6.40 -1.10 42.83
CA LEU A 23 6.11 -1.73 41.54
C LEU A 23 7.38 -1.62 40.69
N PRO A 24 7.97 -2.74 40.22
CA PRO A 24 9.08 -2.68 39.29
C PRO A 24 8.62 -1.94 38.04
N ILE A 25 9.18 -0.75 37.79
CA ILE A 25 9.00 -0.04 36.54
C ILE A 25 9.76 -0.85 35.49
N THR A 26 9.03 -1.67 34.74
CA THR A 26 9.61 -2.31 33.57
C THR A 26 9.84 -1.22 32.52
N LEU A 27 11.10 -0.91 32.26
CA LEU A 27 11.46 -0.05 31.14
C LEU A 27 11.07 -0.81 29.86
N SER A 28 9.98 -0.37 29.23
CA SER A 28 9.63 -0.82 27.89
C SER A 28 10.67 -0.27 26.93
N ASN A 29 11.55 -1.14 26.44
CA ASN A 29 12.49 -0.76 25.41
C ASN A 29 11.77 -0.78 24.07
N ALA A 30 11.59 0.39 23.46
CA ALA A 30 11.22 0.46 22.06
C ALA A 30 12.25 -0.35 21.24
N ARG A 31 11.79 -1.05 20.21
CA ARG A 31 12.68 -1.83 19.31
C ARG A 31 12.79 -1.11 17.98
N PRO A 32 13.42 0.08 17.92
CA PRO A 32 13.45 0.89 16.69
C PRO A 32 14.17 0.16 15.55
N TRP A 33 15.16 -0.70 15.87
CA TRP A 33 15.85 -1.55 14.89
C TRP A 33 14.92 -2.50 14.12
N ARG A 34 13.68 -2.75 14.58
CA ARG A 34 12.68 -3.52 13.82
C ARG A 34 12.27 -2.82 12.53
N VAL A 35 12.29 -1.49 12.51
CA VAL A 35 11.96 -0.68 11.33
C VAL A 35 12.95 -0.94 10.20
N GLU A 36 14.21 -1.22 10.52
CA GLU A 36 15.27 -1.53 9.55
C GLU A 36 15.18 -2.95 9.00
N GLN A 37 14.30 -3.78 9.54
CA GLN A 37 14.14 -5.18 9.11
C GLN A 37 13.09 -5.37 8.02
N ILE A 38 12.42 -4.30 7.61
CA ILE A 38 11.49 -4.31 6.47
C ILE A 38 11.98 -3.32 5.39
N PRO A 39 11.71 -3.61 4.11
CA PRO A 39 11.98 -2.68 3.02
C PRO A 39 11.31 -1.33 3.26
N ASN A 40 12.03 -0.24 2.99
CA ASN A 40 11.54 1.13 3.12
C ASN A 40 10.90 1.50 4.49
N GLY A 41 11.15 0.73 5.55
CA GLY A 41 10.47 0.88 6.84
C GLY A 41 10.63 2.27 7.47
N ASN A 42 11.75 2.95 7.21
CA ASN A 42 12.00 4.31 7.72
C ASN A 42 10.94 5.33 7.27
N LYS A 43 10.20 5.09 6.18
CA LYS A 43 9.15 5.99 5.69
C LYS A 43 8.03 6.20 6.71
N PHE A 44 7.61 5.13 7.41
CA PHE A 44 6.55 5.19 8.42
C PHE A 44 7.03 4.85 9.85
N GLY A 45 8.26 4.36 10.00
CA GLY A 45 8.85 4.07 11.31
C GLY A 45 8.02 3.07 12.12
N CYS A 46 7.76 3.40 13.38
CA CYS A 46 6.93 2.58 14.28
C CYS A 46 5.50 2.36 13.74
N LEU A 47 4.97 3.27 12.92
CA LEU A 47 3.61 3.19 12.39
C LEU A 47 3.43 2.07 11.36
N ASN A 48 4.51 1.45 10.88
CA ASN A 48 4.38 0.24 10.08
C ASN A 48 3.70 -0.87 10.89
N CYS A 49 4.12 -1.11 12.14
CA CYS A 49 3.64 -2.25 12.95
C CYS A 49 2.76 -1.85 14.14
N HIS A 50 2.69 -0.56 14.49
CA HIS A 50 2.00 -0.08 15.69
C HIS A 50 1.02 1.05 15.38
N ASN A 51 -0.01 1.19 16.21
CA ASN A 51 -1.00 2.26 16.08
C ASN A 51 -0.51 3.65 16.52
N SER A 52 0.75 3.78 16.94
CA SER A 52 1.35 5.04 17.41
C SER A 52 2.82 5.13 17.04
N SER A 53 3.28 6.35 16.77
CA SER A 53 4.68 6.65 16.42
C SER A 53 5.66 6.32 17.54
N TYR A 54 5.17 6.13 18.77
CA TYR A 54 5.97 5.71 19.93
C TYR A 54 5.92 4.19 20.18
N GLY A 55 5.29 3.42 19.29
CA GLY A 55 5.02 1.99 19.46
C GLY A 55 3.66 1.73 20.14
N GLY A 56 3.52 0.58 20.80
CA GLY A 56 2.30 0.22 21.54
C GLY A 56 1.58 -0.99 20.92
N SER A 57 0.25 -1.00 20.99
CA SER A 57 -0.56 -2.09 20.39
C SER A 57 -0.25 -2.25 18.90
N LEU A 58 -0.17 -3.50 18.46
CA LEU A 58 0.04 -3.83 17.06
C LEU A 58 -1.14 -3.35 16.21
N ASN A 59 -0.82 -2.88 15.01
CA ASN A 59 -1.80 -2.61 13.97
C ASN A 59 -1.98 -3.87 13.10
N SER A 60 -2.69 -3.80 11.98
CA SER A 60 -2.98 -5.00 11.18
C SER A 60 -1.72 -5.65 10.61
N PHE A 61 -0.78 -4.85 10.08
CA PHE A 61 0.52 -5.35 9.63
C PHE A 61 1.35 -5.94 10.77
N GLY A 62 1.38 -5.29 11.94
CA GLY A 62 2.06 -5.78 13.13
C GLY A 62 1.54 -7.15 13.58
N LEU A 63 0.24 -7.41 13.46
CA LEU A 63 -0.37 -8.71 13.73
C LEU A 63 0.02 -9.76 12.68
N SER A 64 0.12 -9.38 11.41
CA SER A 64 0.69 -10.24 10.35
C SER A 64 2.13 -10.62 10.64
N VAL A 65 2.96 -9.66 11.07
CA VAL A 65 4.34 -9.88 11.53
C VAL A 65 4.35 -10.86 12.71
N GLU A 66 3.53 -10.64 13.74
CA GLU A 66 3.45 -11.55 14.88
C GLU A 66 3.03 -12.97 14.46
N SER A 67 2.11 -13.10 13.52
CA SER A 67 1.67 -14.39 12.99
C SER A 67 2.76 -15.16 12.25
N VAL A 68 3.62 -14.49 11.48
CA VAL A 68 4.64 -15.14 10.63
C VAL A 68 5.98 -15.30 11.35
N VAL A 69 6.42 -14.26 12.06
CA VAL A 69 7.76 -14.16 12.66
C VAL A 69 7.71 -14.00 14.18
N GLY A 70 6.57 -14.35 14.79
CA GLY A 70 6.38 -14.37 16.23
C GLY A 70 7.28 -15.35 16.97
N ARG A 71 7.07 -15.43 18.28
CA ARG A 71 7.93 -16.19 19.19
C ARG A 71 8.04 -17.67 18.78
N GLY A 72 9.26 -18.13 18.56
CA GLY A 72 9.54 -19.51 18.15
C GLY A 72 9.65 -19.72 16.64
N SER A 73 9.35 -18.69 15.82
CA SER A 73 9.60 -18.73 14.39
C SER A 73 11.11 -18.73 14.09
N ARG A 74 11.48 -19.48 13.05
CA ARG A 74 12.84 -19.48 12.47
C ARG A 74 12.90 -18.72 11.14
N ALA A 75 11.78 -18.12 10.71
CA ALA A 75 11.73 -17.34 9.49
C ALA A 75 12.54 -16.05 9.64
N SER A 76 13.13 -15.60 8.52
CA SER A 76 13.65 -14.23 8.41
C SER A 76 12.53 -13.23 8.72
N PHE A 77 12.86 -12.10 9.35
CA PHE A 77 11.86 -11.12 9.78
C PHE A 77 11.00 -10.63 8.60
N TRP A 78 11.66 -10.22 7.52
CA TRP A 78 11.04 -10.03 6.22
C TRP A 78 11.25 -11.27 5.36
N ASN A 79 10.21 -11.71 4.67
CA ASN A 79 10.19 -12.89 3.82
C ASN A 79 8.97 -12.86 2.90
N SER A 80 8.97 -13.72 1.88
CA SER A 80 7.91 -13.81 0.87
C SER A 80 6.51 -14.08 1.43
N VAL A 81 6.37 -14.81 2.55
CA VAL A 81 5.06 -15.07 3.18
C VAL A 81 4.48 -13.81 3.79
N LEU A 82 5.32 -12.97 4.39
CA LEU A 82 4.89 -11.68 4.92
C LEU A 82 4.65 -10.68 3.77
N ALA A 83 5.52 -10.66 2.76
CA ALA A 83 5.38 -9.81 1.58
C ALA A 83 4.06 -10.08 0.83
N SER A 84 3.65 -11.35 0.69
CA SER A 84 2.45 -11.72 -0.07
C SER A 84 1.12 -11.50 0.67
N LYS A 85 1.14 -11.09 1.94
CA LYS A 85 -0.10 -10.83 2.71
C LYS A 85 -0.63 -9.44 2.39
N ASP A 86 -1.94 -9.31 2.30
CA ASP A 86 -2.66 -8.04 2.32
C ASP A 86 -3.16 -7.85 3.76
N SER A 87 -2.45 -7.04 4.57
CA SER A 87 -2.72 -6.98 6.01
C SER A 87 -3.90 -6.10 6.37
N ASP A 88 -4.17 -5.05 5.61
CA ASP A 88 -5.28 -4.12 5.85
C ASP A 88 -6.49 -4.30 4.91
N GLY A 89 -6.38 -5.18 3.91
CA GLY A 89 -7.47 -5.61 3.06
C GLY A 89 -7.78 -4.67 1.90
N ASP A 90 -6.83 -3.83 1.48
CA ASP A 90 -7.04 -2.84 0.42
C ASP A 90 -6.82 -3.38 -1.01
N GLY A 91 -6.39 -4.65 -1.11
CA GLY A 91 -6.10 -5.34 -2.36
C GLY A 91 -4.66 -5.17 -2.85
N SER A 92 -3.78 -4.56 -2.05
CA SER A 92 -2.34 -4.48 -2.25
C SER A 92 -1.65 -5.37 -1.22
N SER A 93 -0.60 -6.07 -1.64
CA SER A 93 0.20 -6.86 -0.71
C SER A 93 1.21 -5.99 0.03
N ASN A 94 1.58 -6.38 1.26
CA ASN A 94 2.59 -5.70 2.07
C ASN A 94 3.89 -5.48 1.30
N GLY A 95 4.26 -6.43 0.41
CA GLY A 95 5.41 -6.33 -0.45
C GLY A 95 5.27 -5.26 -1.52
N GLU A 96 4.13 -5.16 -2.20
CA GLU A 96 3.85 -4.05 -3.14
C GLU A 96 3.94 -2.69 -2.45
N GLU A 97 3.39 -2.59 -1.25
CA GLU A 97 3.36 -1.37 -0.46
C GLU A 97 4.71 -0.96 0.11
N LEU A 98 5.52 -1.91 0.57
CA LEU A 98 6.87 -1.66 1.07
C LEU A 98 7.91 -1.64 -0.06
N GLY A 99 7.47 -1.81 -1.31
CA GLY A 99 8.31 -1.76 -2.51
C GLY A 99 9.24 -2.95 -2.67
N ASP A 100 8.87 -4.12 -2.17
CA ASP A 100 9.54 -5.41 -2.35
C ASP A 100 8.48 -6.54 -2.48
N PRO A 101 7.86 -6.68 -3.66
CA PRO A 101 6.74 -7.61 -3.86
C PRO A 101 7.08 -9.09 -3.67
N ASP A 102 8.33 -9.51 -3.92
CA ASP A 102 8.73 -10.91 -3.79
C ASP A 102 9.22 -11.28 -2.39
N GLY A 103 9.53 -10.27 -1.57
CA GLY A 103 9.92 -10.42 -0.18
C GLY A 103 11.37 -10.90 0.00
N ASP A 104 12.24 -10.68 -0.99
CA ASP A 104 13.64 -11.10 -0.95
C ASP A 104 14.57 -10.10 -0.20
N GLY A 105 14.03 -8.96 0.22
CA GLY A 105 14.73 -7.88 0.91
C GLY A 105 15.33 -6.84 -0.02
N LYS A 106 15.12 -6.92 -1.33
CA LYS A 106 15.59 -5.93 -2.32
C LYS A 106 14.42 -5.09 -2.80
N SER A 107 14.47 -3.80 -2.49
CA SER A 107 13.47 -2.87 -2.98
C SER A 107 13.50 -2.74 -4.51
N THR A 108 12.31 -2.65 -5.10
CA THR A 108 12.09 -2.31 -6.49
C THR A 108 12.22 -0.79 -6.68
N ASP A 109 13.10 -0.37 -7.60
CA ASP A 109 13.30 1.04 -7.91
C ASP A 109 12.01 1.68 -8.45
N GLY A 110 11.66 2.85 -7.91
CA GLY A 110 10.48 3.62 -8.34
C GLY A 110 9.15 3.14 -7.79
N ALA A 111 9.12 2.15 -6.89
CA ALA A 111 7.90 1.72 -6.21
C ALA A 111 7.27 2.86 -5.39
N GLU A 112 5.94 2.98 -5.46
CA GLU A 112 5.20 3.87 -4.58
C GLU A 112 5.06 3.22 -3.20
N ILE A 113 5.81 3.74 -2.24
CA ILE A 113 5.82 3.16 -0.89
C ILE A 113 4.59 3.61 -0.10
N THR A 114 3.80 2.68 0.41
CA THR A 114 2.59 2.96 1.19
C THR A 114 2.57 2.16 2.51
N ASN A 115 1.57 2.43 3.37
CA ASN A 115 1.57 1.89 4.73
C ASN A 115 0.68 0.63 4.78
N PRO A 116 1.27 -0.55 5.08
CA PRO A 116 0.58 -1.84 5.01
C PRO A 116 -0.47 -2.10 6.09
N SER A 117 -0.81 -1.07 6.86
CA SER A 117 -1.84 -1.11 7.87
C SER A 117 -2.89 -0.02 7.69
N ASN A 118 -2.82 0.76 6.61
CA ASN A 118 -3.75 1.84 6.33
C ASN A 118 -4.40 1.64 4.94
N PRO A 119 -5.66 1.19 4.87
CA PRO A 119 -6.29 0.83 3.59
C PRO A 119 -6.58 2.02 2.66
N GLU A 120 -6.42 3.25 3.17
CA GLU A 120 -6.50 4.48 2.36
C GLU A 120 -5.13 4.91 1.81
N SER A 121 -4.05 4.29 2.28
CA SER A 121 -2.68 4.51 1.83
C SER A 121 -2.26 3.31 1.00
N LYS A 122 -2.67 3.29 -0.26
CA LYS A 122 -2.37 2.19 -1.19
C LYS A 122 -1.61 2.68 -2.41
N PRO A 123 -0.75 1.84 -3.02
CA PRO A 123 -0.10 2.20 -4.26
C PRO A 123 -1.18 2.52 -5.29
N GLN A 124 -1.00 3.61 -6.03
CA GLN A 124 -1.79 3.80 -7.22
C GLN A 124 -1.44 2.64 -8.13
N LYS A 125 -2.38 1.70 -8.32
CA LYS A 125 -2.25 0.71 -9.39
C LYS A 125 -1.85 1.51 -10.63
N PRO A 126 -0.70 1.20 -11.28
CA PRO A 126 -0.39 1.79 -12.57
C PRO A 126 -1.68 1.63 -13.36
N VAL A 127 -2.29 2.75 -13.79
CA VAL A 127 -3.60 2.72 -14.44
C VAL A 127 -3.49 1.62 -15.47
N GLU A 128 -4.09 0.47 -15.17
CA GLU A 128 -3.88 -0.74 -15.95
C GLU A 128 -4.24 -0.31 -17.36
N PRO A 129 -3.30 -0.37 -18.34
CA PRO A 129 -3.39 0.44 -19.55
C PRO A 129 -4.77 0.19 -20.13
N VAL A 130 -5.67 1.15 -19.91
CA VAL A 130 -7.11 0.93 -20.15
C VAL A 130 -7.15 0.70 -21.63
N VAL A 131 -7.37 -0.55 -22.02
CA VAL A 131 -7.39 -0.92 -23.43
C VAL A 131 -8.50 -0.08 -23.99
N PRO A 132 -8.21 0.92 -24.86
CA PRO A 132 -9.23 1.88 -25.23
C PRO A 132 -10.34 1.14 -25.94
N GLU A 133 -11.54 1.16 -25.37
CA GLU A 133 -12.71 0.65 -26.06
C GLU A 133 -13.02 1.62 -27.20
N LEU A 134 -13.08 1.08 -28.42
CA LEU A 134 -13.31 1.88 -29.60
C LEU A 134 -14.80 1.90 -29.92
N ASP A 135 -15.42 3.07 -29.84
CA ASP A 135 -16.76 3.28 -30.38
C ASP A 135 -16.67 3.57 -31.88
N ILE A 136 -17.10 2.60 -32.69
CA ILE A 136 -17.11 2.70 -34.14
C ILE A 136 -18.51 3.11 -34.60
N GLN A 137 -18.65 4.38 -35.01
CA GLN A 137 -19.88 4.86 -35.63
C GLN A 137 -20.01 4.26 -37.04
N LYS A 138 -20.88 3.25 -37.18
CA LYS A 138 -21.19 2.64 -38.48
C LYS A 138 -21.61 3.73 -39.48
N SER A 139 -21.11 3.65 -40.71
CA SER A 139 -21.43 4.52 -41.86
C SER A 139 -20.87 5.95 -41.87
N LYS A 140 -19.92 6.30 -40.99
CA LYS A 140 -19.24 7.60 -41.05
C LYS A 140 -18.09 7.58 -42.07
N SER A 141 -18.14 8.51 -43.02
CA SER A 141 -17.08 8.75 -44.02
C SER A 141 -16.61 10.20 -43.92
N PRO A 142 -15.30 10.46 -43.79
CA PRO A 142 -14.20 9.50 -43.66
C PRO A 142 -14.29 8.60 -42.42
N PHE A 143 -13.55 7.47 -42.44
CA PHE A 143 -13.55 6.51 -41.34
C PHE A 143 -13.13 7.19 -40.03
N SER A 144 -13.90 6.96 -38.97
CA SER A 144 -13.64 7.52 -37.65
C SER A 144 -14.09 6.58 -36.55
N PHE A 145 -13.46 6.71 -35.39
CA PHE A 145 -13.84 6.05 -34.15
C PHE A 145 -13.54 6.97 -32.97
N ASN A 146 -14.28 6.77 -31.89
CA ASN A 146 -14.08 7.48 -30.63
C ASN A 146 -13.44 6.55 -29.61
N PHE A 147 -12.71 7.13 -28.65
CA PHE A 147 -12.25 6.42 -27.46
C PHE A 147 -11.94 7.39 -26.32
N GLU A 148 -12.08 6.91 -25.09
CA GLU A 148 -11.71 7.66 -23.89
C GLU A 148 -10.19 7.69 -23.69
N THR A 149 -9.67 8.84 -23.29
CA THR A 149 -8.24 9.02 -23.01
C THR A 149 -7.96 9.26 -21.54
N VAL A 150 -6.79 8.84 -21.08
CA VAL A 150 -6.26 9.16 -19.76
C VAL A 150 -5.35 10.38 -19.89
N LYS A 151 -5.52 11.38 -19.01
CA LYS A 151 -4.75 12.62 -19.06
C LYS A 151 -3.24 12.33 -18.90
N GLY A 152 -2.43 12.78 -19.86
CA GLY A 152 -0.98 12.58 -19.88
C GLY A 152 -0.51 11.25 -20.50
N GLN A 153 -1.40 10.30 -20.74
CA GLN A 153 -1.06 9.04 -21.43
C GLN A 153 -0.90 9.28 -22.94
N LYS A 154 0.13 8.70 -23.55
CA LYS A 154 0.34 8.75 -25.00
C LYS A 154 -0.28 7.54 -25.70
N TYR A 155 -0.91 7.79 -26.83
CA TYR A 155 -1.54 6.78 -27.67
C TYR A 155 -0.98 6.84 -29.08
N GLU A 156 -0.80 5.68 -29.71
CA GLU A 156 -0.44 5.56 -31.12
C GLU A 156 -1.61 4.93 -31.88
N VAL A 157 -2.19 5.68 -32.81
CA VAL A 157 -3.12 5.12 -33.79
C VAL A 157 -2.29 4.56 -34.93
N GLN A 158 -2.47 3.27 -35.21
CA GLN A 158 -1.73 2.56 -36.23
C GLN A 158 -2.69 1.93 -37.24
N ALA A 159 -2.22 1.79 -38.48
CA ALA A 159 -3.01 1.24 -39.58
C ALA A 159 -2.21 0.21 -40.39
N THR A 160 -2.92 -0.81 -40.89
CA THR A 160 -2.35 -1.90 -41.71
C THR A 160 -3.37 -2.42 -42.73
N ASN A 161 -2.88 -2.98 -43.84
CA ASN A 161 -3.68 -3.70 -44.83
C ASN A 161 -3.54 -5.24 -44.71
N ASP A 162 -2.59 -5.74 -43.92
CA ASP A 162 -2.22 -7.16 -43.87
C ASP A 162 -2.26 -7.77 -42.45
N LEU A 163 -2.55 -6.96 -41.42
CA LEU A 163 -2.53 -7.31 -40.00
C LEU A 163 -1.16 -7.69 -39.44
N ARG A 164 -0.09 -7.59 -40.24
CA ARG A 164 1.28 -7.96 -39.88
C ARG A 164 2.16 -6.72 -39.71
N ASN A 165 2.15 -5.83 -40.69
CA ASN A 165 2.97 -4.63 -40.74
C ASN A 165 2.11 -3.42 -40.38
N TRP A 166 2.35 -2.85 -39.21
CA TRP A 166 1.57 -1.74 -38.66
C TRP A 166 2.33 -0.43 -38.81
N ASN A 167 1.73 0.54 -39.51
CA ASN A 167 2.30 1.88 -39.70
C ASN A 167 1.69 2.86 -38.70
N LEU A 168 2.51 3.71 -38.10
CA LEU A 168 2.04 4.82 -37.29
C LEU A 168 1.26 5.81 -38.17
N VAL A 169 0.05 6.16 -37.74
CA VAL A 169 -0.78 7.20 -38.36
C VAL A 169 -0.65 8.50 -37.59
N VAL A 170 -0.85 8.45 -36.27
CA VAL A 170 -0.76 9.61 -35.40
C VAL A 170 -0.40 9.20 -33.97
N THR A 171 0.30 10.09 -33.26
CA THR A 171 0.47 10.02 -31.81
C THR A 171 -0.45 11.05 -31.16
N ILE A 172 -1.19 10.63 -30.14
CA ILE A 172 -2.15 11.47 -29.43
C ILE A 172 -1.75 11.55 -27.95
N GLU A 173 -1.73 12.77 -27.41
CA GLU A 173 -1.58 12.98 -25.97
C GLU A 173 -2.98 13.02 -25.34
N GLY A 174 -3.21 12.13 -24.39
CA GLY A 174 -4.50 11.99 -23.72
C GLY A 174 -4.83 13.20 -22.87
N THR A 175 -6.08 13.64 -22.96
CA THR A 175 -6.59 14.82 -22.26
C THR A 175 -7.40 14.48 -21.02
N GLY A 176 -7.79 13.20 -20.85
CA GLY A 176 -8.75 12.78 -19.83
C GLY A 176 -10.20 12.77 -20.33
N LEU A 177 -10.41 13.04 -21.62
CA LEU A 177 -11.73 13.11 -22.27
C LEU A 177 -11.81 12.11 -23.42
N GLU A 178 -13.04 11.83 -23.86
CA GLU A 178 -13.28 11.17 -25.15
C GLU A 178 -12.74 12.04 -26.28
N ILE A 179 -12.07 11.40 -27.23
CA ILE A 179 -11.64 12.03 -28.48
C ILE A 179 -12.15 11.24 -29.67
N MET A 180 -12.25 11.91 -30.82
CA MET A 180 -12.56 11.30 -32.10
C MET A 180 -11.32 11.32 -32.98
N PHE A 181 -10.90 10.14 -33.45
CA PHE A 181 -9.94 10.02 -34.54
C PHE A 181 -10.69 9.92 -35.87
N THR A 182 -10.21 10.65 -36.88
CA THR A 182 -10.75 10.62 -38.24
C THR A 182 -9.61 10.46 -39.24
N ASP A 183 -9.70 9.46 -40.13
CA ASP A 183 -8.70 9.21 -41.16
C ASP A 183 -9.10 9.85 -42.50
N TYR A 184 -8.49 10.98 -42.81
CA TYR A 184 -8.69 11.69 -44.09
C TYR A 184 -7.81 11.16 -45.24
N ARG A 185 -6.98 10.14 -45.01
CA ARG A 185 -6.13 9.58 -46.06
C ARG A 185 -6.98 8.80 -47.06
N GLU A 186 -6.58 8.84 -48.33
CA GLU A 186 -7.23 8.02 -49.35
C GLU A 186 -6.99 6.54 -49.06
N ALA A 187 -8.07 5.76 -49.13
CA ALA A 187 -8.00 4.31 -48.97
C ALA A 187 -7.36 3.67 -50.21
N LEU A 188 -6.06 3.39 -50.13
CA LEU A 188 -5.32 2.71 -51.21
C LEU A 188 -5.55 1.19 -51.26
N PHE A 189 -6.18 0.63 -50.23
CA PHE A 189 -6.39 -0.81 -50.08
C PHE A 189 -7.87 -1.14 -49.91
N LEU A 190 -8.29 -2.29 -50.45
CA LEU A 190 -9.67 -2.78 -50.34
C LEU A 190 -10.11 -2.97 -48.88
N ARG A 191 -9.16 -3.31 -48.00
CA ARG A 191 -9.37 -3.43 -46.55
C ARG A 191 -8.26 -2.70 -45.83
N GLN A 192 -8.65 -1.91 -44.83
CA GLN A 192 -7.76 -1.17 -43.95
C GLN A 192 -8.18 -1.47 -42.52
N PHE A 193 -7.21 -1.86 -41.69
CA PHE A 193 -7.40 -2.15 -40.27
C PHE A 193 -6.71 -1.10 -39.43
N TYR A 194 -7.25 -0.85 -38.24
CA TYR A 194 -6.78 0.14 -37.28
C TYR A 194 -6.62 -0.48 -35.90
N ARG A 195 -5.69 0.06 -35.11
CA ARG A 195 -5.58 -0.21 -33.68
C ARG A 195 -5.11 1.05 -32.95
N VAL A 196 -5.47 1.14 -31.67
CA VAL A 196 -4.91 2.12 -30.74
C VAL A 196 -3.97 1.38 -29.79
N LYS A 197 -2.74 1.87 -29.66
CA LYS A 197 -1.74 1.31 -28.74
C LYS A 197 -1.42 2.34 -27.66
N VAL A 198 -1.48 1.92 -26.40
CA VAL A 198 -0.97 2.71 -25.27
C VAL A 198 0.55 2.68 -25.31
N LYS A 199 1.19 3.85 -25.24
CA LYS A 199 2.64 3.98 -25.21
C LYS A 199 3.12 4.08 -23.77
N ASN A 200 3.73 3.00 -23.29
CA ASN A 200 4.42 2.97 -21.99
C ASN A 200 5.66 3.86 -22.00
#